data_AF-A0AAE3RE50-F1
#
_entry.id   AF-A0AAE3RE50-F1
#
_cell.length_a   1.000
_cell.length_b   1.000
_cell.length_c   1.000
_cell.angle_alpha   90.00
_cell.angle_beta   90.00
_cell.angle_gamma   90.00
#
_symmetry.space_group_name_H-M   'P 1'
#
loop_
_entity.id
_entity.type
_entity.pdbx_description
1 polymer ?
#
loop_
_entity_poly.entity_id
_entity_poly.type
_entity_poly.pdbx_seq_one_letter_code
_entity_poly.pdbx_strand_id
1 'polypeptide(L)' 'MALSPIRKVIYTNNTVEGFHRQLRQVTKTKDVFSSEMALVKLLFLVSERIGQK' A
#
# COMPACT_ATOMS: atom_id res chain seq x y z
N MET A 1 8.50 -16.67 23.71
CA MET A 1 7.04 -16.73 23.91
C MET A 1 6.38 -16.45 22.57
N ALA A 2 6.04 -17.49 21.81
CA ALA A 2 5.47 -17.33 20.47
C ALA A 2 3.99 -16.92 20.58
N LEU A 3 3.62 -15.82 19.92
CA LEU A 3 2.21 -15.45 19.74
C LEU A 3 1.52 -16.54 18.92
N SER A 4 0.25 -16.81 19.22
CA SER A 4 -0.57 -17.68 18.35
C SER A 4 -0.62 -17.10 16.93
N PRO A 5 -0.78 -17.92 15.88
CA PRO A 5 -0.77 -17.44 14.49
C PRO A 5 -1.72 -16.25 14.23
N ILE A 6 -2.91 -16.28 14.85
CA ILE A 6 -3.89 -15.18 14.79
C ILE A 6 -3.36 -13.90 15.44
N ARG A 7 -2.79 -14.00 16.64
CA ARG A 7 -2.20 -12.83 17.33
C ARG A 7 -1.01 -12.28 16.53
N LYS A 8 -0.20 -13.15 15.93
CA LYS A 8 0.91 -12.72 15.07
C LYS A 8 0.40 -11.85 13.93
N VAL A 9 -0.64 -12.28 13.20
CA VAL A 9 -1.22 -11.49 12.10
C VAL A 9 -1.78 -10.15 12.58
N ILE A 10 -2.48 -10.12 13.73
CA ILE A 10 -3.06 -8.88 14.29
C ILE A 10 -1.97 -7.89 14.71
N TYR A 11 -0.90 -8.37 15.33
CA TYR A 11 0.14 -7.50 15.90
C TYR A 11 1.31 -7.22 14.93
N THR A 12 1.44 -7.95 13.82
CA THR A 12 2.41 -7.61 12.79
C THR A 12 1.82 -6.63 11.79
N ASN A 13 2.48 -5.50 11.59
CA ASN A 13 2.13 -4.50 10.58
C ASN A 13 2.78 -4.78 9.21
N ASN A 14 3.55 -5.87 9.07
CA ASN A 14 4.27 -6.25 7.85
C ASN A 14 3.44 -6.14 6.56
N THR A 15 2.17 -6.57 6.60
CA THR A 15 1.26 -6.51 5.44
C THR A 15 0.94 -5.08 5.05
N VAL A 16 0.64 -4.23 6.03
CA VAL A 16 0.32 -2.81 5.81
C VAL A 16 1.55 -2.03 5.36
N GLU A 17 2.72 -2.31 5.95
CA GLU A 17 3.99 -1.75 5.51
C GLU A 17 4.33 -2.13 4.07
N GLY A 18 4.11 -3.40 3.70
CA GLY A 18 4.31 -3.91 2.34
C GLY A 18 3.39 -3.23 1.33
N PHE A 19 2.13 -2.96 1.69
CA PHE A 19 1.20 -2.19 0.86
C PHE A 19 1.65 -0.74 0.68
N HIS A 20 1.97 -0.03 1.77
CA HIS A 20 2.43 1.36 1.71
C HIS A 20 3.74 1.51 0.94
N ARG A 21 4.67 0.55 1.03
CA ARG A 21 5.91 0.54 0.25
C ARG A 21 5.64 0.54 -1.24
N GLN A 22 4.66 -0.24 -1.71
CA GLN A 22 4.29 -0.30 -3.12
C GLN A 22 3.66 1.02 -3.60
N LEU A 23 2.79 1.62 -2.80
CA LEU A 23 2.23 2.95 -3.10
C LEU A 23 3.33 4.03 -3.20
N ARG A 24 4.29 4.03 -2.27
CA ARG A 24 5.43 4.96 -2.29
C ARG A 24 6.32 4.75 -3.52
N GLN A 25 6.51 3.51 -3.96
CA GLN A 25 7.32 3.24 -5.15
C GLN A 25 6.71 3.88 -6.41
N VAL A 26 5.39 3.81 -6.57
CA VAL A 26 4.70 4.37 -7.74
C VAL A 26 4.62 5.89 -7.69
N THR A 27 4.50 6.46 -6.50
CA THR A 27 4.41 7.92 -6.32
C THR A 27 5.77 8.61 -6.30
N LYS A 28 6.87 7.91 -5.96
CA LYS A 28 8.23 8.48 -5.89
C LYS A 28 8.70 9.19 -7.15
N THR A 29 8.27 8.74 -8.33
CA THR A 29 8.71 9.31 -9.62
C THR A 29 7.86 10.51 -10.05
N LYS A 30 6.73 10.77 -9.39
CA LYS A 30 5.75 11.78 -9.80
C LYS A 30 5.63 12.85 -8.71
N ASP A 31 6.42 13.90 -8.87
CA ASP A 31 6.62 14.94 -7.83
C ASP A 31 5.42 15.89 -7.70
N VAL A 32 4.71 16.17 -8.81
CA VAL A 32 3.53 17.04 -8.82
C VAL A 32 2.37 16.36 -9.57
N PHE A 33 1.18 16.41 -8.98
CA PHE A 33 -0.06 15.96 -9.60
C PHE A 33 -0.86 17.15 -10.12
N SER A 34 -1.47 17.00 -11.31
CA SER A 34 -2.27 18.06 -11.94
C SER A 34 -3.56 18.39 -11.17
N SER A 35 -4.06 17.47 -10.35
CA SER A 35 -5.13 17.69 -9.38
C SER A 35 -5.13 16.58 -8.32
N GLU A 36 -5.80 16.81 -7.20
CA GLU A 36 -6.03 15.79 -6.16
C GLU A 36 -6.74 14.55 -6.72
N MET A 37 -7.72 14.75 -7.61
CA MET A 37 -8.44 13.65 -8.27
C MET A 37 -7.51 12.77 -9.12
N ALA A 38 -6.46 13.35 -9.73
CA ALA A 38 -5.46 12.58 -10.48
C ALA A 38 -4.62 11.68 -9.55
N LEU A 39 -4.30 12.14 -8.34
CA LEU A 39 -3.64 11.33 -7.31
C LEU A 39 -4.54 10.19 -6.85
N VAL A 40 -5.80 10.47 -6.50
CA VAL A 40 -6.76 9.45 -6.03
C VAL A 40 -6.97 8.37 -7.09
N LYS A 41 -7.14 8.73 -8.36
CA LYS A 41 -7.27 7.77 -9.47
C LYS A 41 -6.02 6.89 -9.61
N LEU A 42 -4.82 7.47 -9.47
CA LEU A 42 -3.59 6.69 -9.52
C LEU A 42 -3.53 5.68 -8.36
N LEU A 43 -3.81 6.12 -7.13
CA LEU A 43 -3.79 5.25 -5.95
C LEU A 43 -4.82 4.12 -6.05
N PHE A 44 -6.00 4.40 -6.61
CA PHE A 44 -7.03 3.39 -6.87
C PHE A 44 -6.51 2.31 -7.85
N LEU A 45 -6.01 2.72 -9.02
CA LEU A 45 -5.48 1.80 -10.03
C LEU A 45 -4.29 0.97 -9.51
N VAL A 46 -3.42 1.59 -8.70
CA VAL A 46 -2.31 0.86 -8.08
C VAL A 46 -2.84 -0.15 -7.06
N SER A 47 -3.85 0.20 -6.28
CA SER A 47 -4.46 -0.71 -5.31
C SER A 47 -5.10 -1.93 -6.01
N GLU A 48 -5.81 -1.73 -7.12
CA GLU A 48 -6.34 -2.83 -7.94
C GLU A 48 -5.21 -3.72 -8.48
N ARG A 49 -4.13 -3.11 -8.99
CA ARG A 49 -2.97 -3.85 -9.51
C ARG A 49 -2.26 -4.67 -8.43
N ILE A 50 -2.20 -4.17 -7.20
CA ILE A 50 -1.62 -4.90 -6.07
C ILE A 50 -2.53 -6.06 -5.66
N GLY A 51 -3.85 -5.87 -5.66
CA GLY A 51 -4.82 -6.90 -5.30
C GLY A 51 -5.04 -7.99 -6.36
N GLN A 52 -4.70 -7.73 -7.63
CA GLN A 52 -4.76 -8.69 -8.74
C GLN A 52 -3.50 -9.56 -8.87
N LYS A 53 -2.46 -9.30 -8.07
CA LYS A 53 -1.29 -10.18 -7.94
C LYS A 53 -1.55 -11.32 -6.97
#